data_AF-A0A2N2AQ32-F1
#
_entry.id   AF-A0A2N2AQ32-F1
#
_cell.length_a   1.000
_cell.length_b   1.000
_cell.length_c   1.000
_cell.angle_alpha   90.00
_cell.angle_beta   90.00
_cell.angle_gamma   90.00
#
_symmetry.space_group_name_H-M   'P 1'
#
loop_
_entity.id
_entity.type
_entity.pdbx_description
1 polymer ?
#
loop_
_entity_poly.entity_id
_entity_poly.type
_entity_poly.pdbx_seq_one_letter_code
_entity_poly.pdbx_strand_id
1 'polypeptide(L)'
;MDQSLNKFDFLIKKAGELGVEEAKIIDSSTISVAEWVRWKCQYGCPFYDKDSLHPPLAPNAEETKKVLQEYDKALLLNGSNGPELSKKAIKIEHEAYTSGFYKAFALIALPFGEGPS
;
A
#
# COMPACT_ATOMS: atom_id res chain seq x y z
N MET A 1 -3.06 -24.08 -22.00
CA MET A 1 -3.57 -24.32 -20.63
C MET A 1 -2.95 -23.19 -19.81
N ASP A 2 -3.61 -22.12 -19.42
CA ASP A 2 -4.99 -21.91 -18.99
C ASP A 2 -5.34 -20.43 -19.29
N GLN A 3 -6.43 -20.19 -20.03
CA GLN A 3 -6.92 -18.84 -20.34
C GLN A 3 -7.91 -18.41 -19.25
N SER A 4 -7.44 -18.31 -18.01
CA SER A 4 -8.04 -17.40 -17.04
C SER A 4 -7.40 -16.03 -17.26
N LEU A 5 -8.19 -14.97 -17.46
CA LEU A 5 -7.69 -13.62 -17.18
C LEU A 5 -7.17 -13.66 -15.73
N ASN A 6 -5.85 -13.59 -15.54
CA ASN A 6 -5.23 -13.73 -14.23
C ASN A 6 -5.85 -12.66 -13.33
N LYS A 7 -6.35 -13.02 -12.14
CA LYS A 7 -6.97 -12.07 -11.22
C LYS A 7 -6.04 -10.87 -10.93
N PHE A 8 -4.74 -11.08 -11.02
CA PHE A 8 -3.71 -10.04 -10.95
C PHE A 8 -3.74 -9.06 -12.14
N ASP A 9 -3.91 -9.54 -13.38
CA ASP A 9 -4.03 -8.69 -14.57
C ASP A 9 -5.30 -7.83 -14.50
N PHE A 10 -6.39 -8.39 -13.93
CA PHE A 10 -7.60 -7.63 -13.66
C PHE A 10 -7.33 -6.46 -12.71
N LEU A 11 -6.57 -6.66 -11.62
CA LEU A 11 -6.23 -5.59 -10.68
C LEU A 11 -5.33 -4.52 -11.31
N ILE A 12 -4.34 -4.92 -12.11
CA ILE A 12 -3.48 -3.98 -12.85
C ILE A 12 -4.34 -3.14 -13.81
N LYS A 13 -5.25 -3.78 -14.55
CA LYS A 13 -6.17 -3.08 -15.45
C LYS A 13 -7.05 -2.10 -14.69
N LYS A 14 -7.62 -2.51 -13.54
CA LYS A 14 -8.44 -1.65 -12.68
C LYS A 14 -7.66 -0.45 -12.15
N ALA A 15 -6.40 -0.64 -11.77
CA ALA A 15 -5.54 0.46 -11.37
C ALA A 15 -5.34 1.47 -12.52
N GLY A 16 -5.12 0.99 -13.75
CA GLY A 16 -5.04 1.85 -14.94
C GLY A 16 -6.34 2.60 -15.24
N GLU A 17 -7.50 1.94 -15.13
CA GLU A 17 -8.83 2.57 -15.29
C GLU A 17 -9.08 3.68 -14.24
N LEU A 18 -8.53 3.53 -13.04
CA LEU A 18 -8.57 4.54 -11.97
C LEU A 18 -7.51 5.65 -12.15
N GLY A 19 -6.71 5.60 -13.22
CA GLY A 19 -5.67 6.58 -13.52
C GLY A 19 -4.47 6.50 -12.55
N VAL A 20 -4.10 5.31 -12.09
CA VAL A 20 -2.79 5.10 -11.46
C VAL A 20 -1.70 5.15 -12.54
N GLU A 21 -0.58 5.84 -12.25
CA GLU A 21 0.49 6.04 -13.24
C GLU A 21 1.19 4.72 -13.58
N GLU A 22 1.52 3.93 -12.56
CA GLU A 22 2.10 2.60 -12.74
C GLU A 22 1.57 1.66 -11.66
N ALA A 23 1.25 0.43 -12.07
CA ALA A 23 0.81 -0.63 -11.19
C ALA A 23 1.54 -1.92 -11.54
N LYS A 24 2.11 -2.58 -10.53
CA LYS A 24 2.87 -3.82 -10.73
C LYS A 24 2.61 -4.81 -9.61
N ILE A 25 2.45 -6.06 -9.99
CA ILE A 25 2.37 -7.17 -9.03
C ILE A 25 3.81 -7.59 -8.68
N ILE A 26 4.10 -7.66 -7.38
CA ILE A 26 5.38 -8.09 -6.84
C ILE A 26 5.18 -9.22 -5.83
N ASP A 27 6.21 -10.03 -5.63
CA ASP A 27 6.29 -10.93 -4.49
C ASP A 27 6.47 -10.13 -3.20
N SER A 28 5.67 -10.40 -2.17
CA SER A 28 5.76 -9.70 -0.88
C SER A 28 7.14 -9.84 -0.23
N SER A 29 7.83 -10.95 -0.51
CA SER A 29 9.20 -11.24 -0.06
C SER A 29 10.26 -10.28 -0.62
N THR A 30 9.93 -9.51 -1.67
CA THR A 30 10.82 -8.48 -2.23
C THR A 30 10.74 -7.16 -1.46
N ILE A 31 9.77 -7.00 -0.56
CA ILE A 31 9.59 -5.80 0.25
C ILE A 31 10.59 -5.82 1.40
N SER A 32 11.50 -4.83 1.42
CA SER A 32 12.48 -4.66 2.48
C SER A 32 11.93 -3.81 3.62
N VAL A 33 11.84 -4.38 4.83
CA VAL A 33 11.46 -3.65 6.05
C VAL A 33 12.68 -3.49 6.95
N ALA A 34 13.02 -2.25 7.31
CA ALA A 34 14.21 -1.94 8.08
C ALA A 34 13.95 -0.90 9.18
N GLU A 35 14.57 -1.10 10.35
CA GLU A 35 14.38 -0.23 11.53
C GLU A 35 14.77 1.22 11.27
N TRP A 36 15.81 1.46 10.47
CA TRP A 36 16.32 2.82 10.20
C TRP A 36 15.28 3.74 9.57
N VAL A 37 14.27 3.18 8.87
CA VAL A 37 13.16 3.97 8.28
C VAL A 37 12.36 4.67 9.38
N ARG A 38 12.13 3.99 10.52
CA ARG A 38 11.47 4.59 11.69
C ARG A 38 12.34 5.68 12.32
N TRP A 39 13.65 5.47 12.39
CA TRP A 39 14.59 6.51 12.88
C TRP A 39 14.57 7.76 11.99
N LYS A 40 14.53 7.60 10.66
CA LYS A 40 14.37 8.73 9.73
C LYS A 40 13.08 9.50 10.00
N CYS A 41 11.98 8.81 10.28
CA CYS A 41 10.73 9.46 10.65
C CYS A 41 10.85 10.21 11.98
N GLN A 42 11.37 9.55 13.02
CA GLN A 42 11.46 10.09 14.37
C GLN A 42 12.36 11.32 14.49
N TYR A 43 13.49 11.33 13.78
CA TYR A 43 14.50 12.38 13.92
C TYR A 43 14.59 13.32 12.72
N GLY A 44 13.89 13.04 11.62
CA GLY A 44 14.04 13.77 10.36
C GLY A 44 12.74 14.18 9.68
N CYS A 45 11.57 13.83 10.22
CA CYS A 45 10.27 14.16 9.61
C CYS A 45 9.53 15.23 10.42
N PRO A 46 9.02 16.32 9.79
CA PRO A 46 8.20 17.32 10.47
C PRO A 46 6.82 16.79 10.91
N PHE A 47 6.40 15.63 10.38
CA PHE A 47 5.11 15.00 10.67
C PHE A 47 5.15 13.96 11.80
N TYR A 48 6.31 13.76 12.43
CA TYR A 48 6.40 12.86 13.59
C TYR A 48 5.41 13.30 14.69
N ASP A 49 4.66 12.34 15.26
CA ASP A 49 3.67 12.55 16.33
C ASP A 49 2.59 13.59 15.98
N LYS A 50 2.25 13.75 14.70
CA LYS A 50 1.20 14.68 14.25
C LYS A 50 -0.18 14.04 14.05
N ASP A 51 -0.24 12.75 13.75
CA ASP A 51 -1.48 12.01 13.53
C ASP A 51 -1.30 10.49 13.75
N SER A 52 -2.35 9.71 13.50
CA SER A 52 -2.37 8.26 13.67
C SER A 52 -1.58 7.47 12.63
N LEU A 53 -1.14 8.10 11.53
CA LEU A 53 -0.33 7.49 10.48
C LEU A 53 1.17 7.65 10.73
N HIS A 54 1.54 8.44 11.74
CA HIS A 54 2.92 8.63 12.15
C HIS A 54 3.23 7.87 13.45
N PRO A 55 4.49 7.48 13.67
CA PRO A 55 4.93 7.04 14.98
C PRO A 55 4.56 8.09 16.05
N PRO A 56 4.11 7.65 17.24
CA PRO A 56 4.22 6.30 17.79
C PRO A 56 3.12 5.32 17.35
N LEU A 57 2.01 5.80 16.77
CA LEU A 57 0.83 4.99 16.47
C LEU A 57 0.98 4.13 15.20
N ALA A 58 1.81 4.59 14.25
CA ALA A 58 2.16 3.78 13.08
C ALA A 58 2.88 2.47 13.47
N PRO A 59 2.60 1.36 12.76
CA PRO A 59 3.19 0.05 13.06
C PRO A 59 4.72 0.13 13.08
N ASN A 60 5.32 -0.64 13.97
CA ASN A 60 6.77 -0.80 13.99
C ASN A 60 7.23 -1.82 12.92
N ALA A 61 8.54 -1.86 12.68
CA ALA A 61 9.10 -2.71 11.65
C ALA A 61 8.90 -4.22 11.92
N GLU A 62 8.81 -4.66 13.18
CA GLU A 62 8.50 -6.04 13.52
C GLU A 62 7.04 -6.40 13.18
N GLU A 63 6.09 -5.53 13.54
CA GLU A 63 4.67 -5.68 13.21
C GLU A 63 4.45 -5.70 11.69
N THR A 64 5.07 -4.76 10.96
CA THR A 64 4.98 -4.74 9.50
C THR A 64 5.54 -6.01 8.88
N LYS A 65 6.67 -6.55 9.36
CA LYS A 65 7.21 -7.83 8.87
C LYS A 65 6.23 -8.98 9.07
N LYS A 66 5.60 -9.07 10.25
CA LYS A 66 4.61 -10.12 10.55
C LYS A 66 3.40 -10.05 9.60
N VAL A 67 2.87 -8.86 9.38
CA VAL A 67 1.74 -8.66 8.45
C VAL A 67 2.13 -9.02 7.02
N LEU A 68 3.30 -8.58 6.53
CA LEU A 68 3.74 -8.89 5.16
C LEU A 68 3.93 -10.40 4.92
N GLN A 69 4.28 -11.18 5.94
CA GLN A 69 4.40 -12.64 5.84
C GLN A 69 3.05 -13.36 5.63
N GLU A 70 1.93 -12.67 5.85
CA GLU A 70 0.60 -13.25 5.61
C GLU A 70 0.14 -13.21 4.14
N TYR A 71 0.94 -12.59 3.27
CA TYR A 71 0.63 -12.38 1.86
C TYR A 71 1.75 -12.93 0.99
N ASP A 72 1.43 -13.55 -0.14
CA ASP A 72 2.43 -13.99 -1.14
C ASP A 72 2.72 -12.89 -2.17
N LYS A 73 1.71 -12.06 -2.47
CA LYS A 73 1.76 -11.04 -3.53
C LYS A 73 1.31 -9.69 -2.98
N ALA A 74 1.87 -8.63 -3.55
CA ALA A 74 1.43 -7.26 -3.35
C ALA A 74 1.22 -6.56 -4.70
N LEU A 75 0.26 -5.64 -4.75
CA LEU A 75 0.09 -4.71 -5.86
C LEU A 75 0.77 -3.39 -5.50
N LEU A 76 1.92 -3.12 -6.09
CA LEU A 76 2.63 -1.86 -5.94
C LEU A 76 2.02 -0.81 -6.87
N LEU A 77 1.59 0.31 -6.30
CA LEU A 77 1.06 1.45 -7.03
C LEU A 77 2.05 2.61 -6.92
N ASN A 78 2.28 3.30 -8.04
CA ASN A 78 3.10 4.50 -8.10
C ASN A 78 2.27 5.66 -8.64
N GLY A 79 2.54 6.86 -8.13
CA GLY A 79 1.88 8.07 -8.57
C GLY A 79 2.40 9.30 -7.83
N SER A 80 2.30 10.45 -8.50
CA SER A 80 2.78 11.75 -8.01
C SER A 80 1.95 12.36 -6.88
N ASN A 81 0.67 11.98 -6.74
CA ASN A 81 -0.24 12.50 -5.71
C ASN A 81 -0.61 11.41 -4.70
N GLY A 82 0.03 11.43 -3.53
CA GLY A 82 -0.14 10.40 -2.50
C GLY A 82 -1.55 10.29 -1.90
N PRO A 83 -2.24 11.39 -1.52
CA PRO A 83 -3.62 11.31 -1.03
C PRO A 83 -4.59 10.72 -2.07
N GLU A 84 -4.49 11.13 -3.34
CA GLU A 84 -5.32 10.55 -4.41
C GLU A 84 -4.96 9.10 -4.70
N LEU A 85 -3.67 8.74 -4.66
CA LEU A 85 -3.21 7.37 -4.82
C LEU A 85 -3.76 6.47 -3.70
N SER A 86 -3.80 6.97 -2.47
CA SER A 86 -4.38 6.27 -1.32
C SER A 86 -5.89 6.03 -1.52
N LYS A 87 -6.63 7.00 -2.08
CA LYS A 87 -8.07 6.82 -2.39
C LYS A 87 -8.28 5.75 -3.45
N LYS A 88 -7.41 5.74 -4.47
CA LYS A 88 -7.42 4.71 -5.53
C LYS A 88 -7.08 3.33 -4.96
N ALA A 89 -6.11 3.24 -4.05
CA ALA A 89 -5.73 1.99 -3.39
C ALA A 89 -6.91 1.35 -2.63
N ILE A 90 -7.69 2.13 -1.88
CA ILE A 90 -8.90 1.62 -1.19
C ILE A 90 -9.94 1.11 -2.19
N LYS A 91 -10.16 1.81 -3.31
CA LYS A 91 -11.08 1.32 -4.36
C LYS A 91 -10.60 -0.01 -4.94
N ILE A 92 -9.28 -0.15 -5.17
CA ILE A 92 -8.70 -1.38 -5.68
C ILE A 92 -8.78 -2.51 -4.65
N GLU A 93 -8.61 -2.23 -3.35
CA GLU A 93 -8.84 -3.21 -2.28
C GLU A 93 -10.26 -3.79 -2.35
N HIS A 94 -11.27 -2.94 -2.52
CA HIS A 94 -12.66 -3.38 -2.66
C HIS A 94 -12.87 -4.25 -3.92
N GLU A 95 -12.26 -3.90 -5.05
CA GLU A 95 -12.28 -4.71 -6.28
C GLU A 95 -11.55 -6.06 -6.10
N ALA A 96 -10.44 -6.08 -5.36
CA ALA A 96 -9.71 -7.30 -5.02
C ALA A 96 -10.57 -8.23 -4.14
N TYR A 97 -11.18 -7.69 -3.10
CA TYR A 97 -12.10 -8.46 -2.27
C TYR A 97 -13.26 -9.04 -3.09
N THR A 98 -13.89 -8.22 -3.94
CA THR A 98 -15.03 -8.62 -4.78
C THR A 98 -14.65 -9.67 -5.84
N SER A 99 -13.40 -9.68 -6.32
CA SER A 99 -12.86 -10.69 -7.25
C SER A 99 -12.36 -11.98 -6.56
N GLY A 100 -12.59 -12.10 -5.25
CA GLY A 100 -12.35 -13.31 -4.48
C GLY A 100 -10.95 -13.44 -3.90
N PHE A 101 -10.24 -12.33 -3.68
CA PHE A 101 -9.07 -12.30 -2.80
C PHE A 101 -9.53 -12.22 -1.35
N TYR A 102 -9.39 -13.32 -0.61
CA TYR A 102 -9.86 -13.41 0.79
C TYR A 102 -9.15 -12.41 1.72
N LYS A 103 -7.84 -12.24 1.54
CA LYS A 103 -7.03 -11.23 2.23
C LYS A 103 -6.70 -10.11 1.26
N ALA A 104 -7.53 -9.07 1.21
CA ALA A 104 -7.24 -7.83 0.51
C ALA A 104 -7.05 -6.71 1.55
N PHE A 105 -5.91 -6.01 1.49
CA PHE A 105 -5.57 -4.93 2.40
C PHE A 105 -4.69 -3.89 1.69
N ALA A 106 -5.12 -2.63 1.68
CA ALA A 106 -4.42 -1.49 1.12
C ALA A 106 -3.57 -0.82 2.20
N LEU A 107 -2.26 -0.92 2.06
CA LEU A 107 -1.31 -0.12 2.81
C LEU A 107 -1.15 1.25 2.13
N ILE A 108 -1.77 2.29 2.69
CA ILE A 108 -1.77 3.64 2.10
C ILE A 108 -0.51 4.43 2.43
N ALA A 109 -0.11 5.33 1.52
CA ALA A 109 1.11 6.12 1.66
C ALA A 109 0.91 7.43 2.45
N LEU A 110 -0.26 8.07 2.33
CA LEU A 110 -0.59 9.35 2.96
C LEU A 110 -2.08 9.42 3.36
N PRO A 111 -2.44 10.21 4.38
CA PRO A 111 -3.83 10.41 4.78
C PRO A 111 -4.67 11.06 3.69
N PHE A 112 -5.98 10.93 3.84
CA PHE A 112 -6.98 11.64 3.05
C PHE A 112 -7.14 13.09 3.56
N GLY A 113 -6.11 13.92 3.38
CA GLY A 113 -6.15 15.33 3.80
C GLY A 113 -4.96 16.13 3.29
N GLU A 114 -5.13 17.46 3.20
CA GLU A 114 -3.98 18.36 3.09
C GLU A 114 -3.11 18.15 4.34
N GLY A 115 -1.80 18.03 4.17
CA GLY A 115 -0.87 17.89 5.29
C GLY A 115 -1.08 19.00 6.33
N PRO A 116 -0.64 18.81 7.59
CA PRO A 116 -0.88 19.80 8.63
C PRO A 116 -0.44 21.19 8.16
N SER A 117 -1.38 22.11 8.33
CA SER A 117 -1.24 23.55 8.09
C SER A 117 -0.10 24.14 8.92
#